data_AF-D6PJS6-F1
#
_entry.id   AF-D6PJS6-F1
#
_cell.length_a   1.000
_cell.length_b   1.000
_cell.length_c   1.000
_cell.angle_alpha   90.00
_cell.angle_beta   90.00
_cell.angle_gamma   90.00
#
_symmetry.space_group_name_H-M   'P 1'
#
loop_
_entity.id
_entity.type
_entity.pdbx_description
1 polymer ?
#
loop_
_entity_poly.entity_id
_entity_poly.type
_entity_poly.pdbx_seq_one_letter_code
_entity_poly.pdbx_strand_id
1 'polypeptide(L)' 'MKFVLVMLLCSNVSGNSCKPFEPEYYTFKSYHECARYGYSYSSELMENFSKEFIDEYRAYIVFSCREQTQT' A
#
# COMPACT_ATOMS: atom_id res chain seq x y z
N MET A 1 -2.78 -20.90 -5.54
CA MET A 1 -3.43 -19.73 -4.90
C MET A 1 -2.84 -18.47 -5.50
N LYS A 2 -3.63 -17.40 -5.62
CA LYS A 2 -3.15 -16.09 -6.08
C LYS A 2 -3.37 -15.08 -4.96
N PHE A 3 -2.48 -14.11 -4.82
CA PHE A 3 -2.58 -13.06 -3.82
C PHE A 3 -2.71 -11.71 -4.50
N VAL A 4 -3.68 -10.91 -4.06
CA VAL A 4 -3.88 -9.53 -4.50
C VAL A 4 -3.34 -8.57 -3.46
N LEU A 5 -2.46 -7.68 -3.89
CA LEU A 5 -1.98 -6.57 -3.09
C LEU A 5 -3.00 -5.44 -3.13
N VAL A 6 -3.47 -5.03 -1.96
CA VAL A 6 -4.30 -3.84 -1.76
C VAL A 6 -3.48 -2.83 -0.98
N MET A 7 -3.36 -1.61 -1.50
CA MET A 7 -2.61 -0.52 -0.85
C MET A 7 -3.51 0.70 -0.62
N LEU A 8 -3.27 1.38 0.49
CA LEU A 8 -3.99 2.56 0.92
C LEU A 8 -2.98 3.64 1.34
N LEU A 9 -3.21 4.87 0.88
CA LEU A 9 -2.56 6.06 1.43
C LEU A 9 -3.43 6.60 2.56
N CYS A 10 -2.86 6.72 3.77
CA CYS A 10 -3.56 7.10 4.98
C CYS A 10 -2.93 8.35 5.62
N SER A 11 -3.66 8.97 6.54
CA SER A 11 -3.25 10.15 7.29
C SER A 11 -3.64 10.00 8.76
N ASN A 12 -2.72 10.32 9.67
CA ASN A 12 -2.99 10.35 11.12
C ASN A 12 -3.56 11.69 11.62
N VAL A 13 -3.98 12.56 10.69
CA VAL A 13 -4.70 13.80 11.02
C VAL A 13 -6.19 13.50 11.13
N SER A 14 -6.81 13.91 12.23
CA SER A 14 -8.24 13.68 12.48
C SER A 14 -9.11 14.24 11.36
N GLY A 15 -10.10 13.46 10.90
CA GLY A 15 -11.00 13.83 9.81
C GLY A 15 -10.52 13.39 8.42
N ASN A 16 -9.25 13.01 8.26
CA ASN A 16 -8.77 12.39 7.03
C ASN A 16 -9.07 10.88 7.02
N SER A 17 -9.14 10.32 5.81
CA SER A 17 -9.42 8.89 5.59
C SER A 17 -8.38 8.26 4.69
N CYS A 18 -8.19 6.95 4.85
CA CYS A 18 -7.39 6.16 3.92
C CYS A 18 -8.03 6.13 2.52
N LYS A 19 -7.22 6.34 1.48
CA LYS A 19 -7.65 6.27 0.08
C LYS A 19 -6.94 5.13 -0.63
N PRO A 20 -7.67 4.25 -1.34
CA PRO A 20 -7.06 3.22 -2.15
C PRO A 20 -6.36 3.82 -3.37
N PHE A 21 -5.29 3.17 -3.79
CA PHE A 21 -4.63 3.42 -5.06
C PHE A 21 -4.21 2.09 -5.69
N GLU A 22 -4.06 2.08 -7.01
CA GLU A 22 -3.64 0.88 -7.73
C GLU A 22 -2.11 0.88 -7.89
N PRO A 23 -1.41 -0.14 -7.34
CA PRO A 23 0.01 -0.31 -7.61
C PRO A 23 0.22 -0.88 -9.02
N GLU A 24 1.40 -0.64 -9.61
CA GLU A 24 1.75 -1.16 -10.94
C GLU A 24 1.59 -2.68 -11.04
N TYR A 25 2.02 -3.40 -10.00
CA TYR A 25 1.81 -4.84 -9.84
C TYR A 25 0.96 -5.13 -8.61
N TYR A 26 -0.18 -5.78 -8.82
CA TYR A 26 -1.12 -6.10 -7.75
C TYR A 26 -1.45 -7.58 -7.60
N THR A 27 -0.90 -8.48 -8.42
CA THR A 27 -1.15 -9.94 -8.30
C THR A 27 0.15 -10.75 -8.19
N PHE A 28 0.15 -11.74 -7.30
CA PHE A 28 1.34 -12.52 -6.93
C PHE A 28 1.02 -14.01 -6.78
N LYS A 29 2.04 -14.87 -6.94
CA LYS A 29 1.88 -16.33 -6.86
C LYS A 29 1.99 -16.85 -5.43
N SER A 30 2.60 -16.07 -4.53
CA SER A 30 2.72 -16.39 -3.11
C SER A 30 2.50 -15.17 -2.23
N TYR A 31 2.11 -15.40 -0.97
CA TYR A 31 2.02 -14.35 0.03
C TYR A 31 3.38 -13.69 0.29
N HIS A 32 4.47 -14.49 0.26
CA HIS A 32 5.84 -14.01 0.45
C HIS A 32 6.22 -12.96 -0.61
N GLU A 33 5.96 -13.24 -1.89
CA GLU A 33 6.20 -12.29 -2.98
C GLU A 33 5.38 -11.01 -2.79
N CYS A 34 4.08 -11.16 -2.51
CA CYS A 34 3.19 -10.02 -2.31
C CYS A 34 3.65 -9.12 -1.15
N ALA A 35 4.00 -9.71 0.00
CA ALA A 35 4.40 -8.94 1.17
C ALA A 35 5.72 -8.21 0.95
N ARG A 36 6.72 -8.86 0.32
CA ARG A 36 8.00 -8.22 -0.01
C ARG A 36 7.84 -7.08 -1.00
N TYR A 37 7.04 -7.29 -2.04
CA TYR A 37 6.75 -6.23 -3.00
C TYR A 37 6.00 -5.07 -2.33
N GLY A 38 4.98 -5.35 -1.49
CA GLY A 38 4.23 -4.34 -0.75
C GLY A 38 5.13 -3.41 0.09
N TYR A 39 6.09 -3.97 0.83
CA TYR A 39 7.06 -3.17 1.58
C TYR A 39 7.98 -2.36 0.66
N SER A 40 8.59 -3.00 -0.35
CA SER A 40 9.51 -2.33 -1.28
C SER A 40 8.85 -1.15 -1.99
N TYR A 41 7.67 -1.39 -2.57
CA TYR A 41 6.93 -0.40 -3.33
C TYR A 41 6.35 0.70 -2.42
N SER A 42 5.95 0.38 -1.19
CA SER A 42 5.53 1.42 -0.23
C SER A 42 6.67 2.37 0.15
N SER A 43 7.90 1.88 0.24
CA SER A 43 9.07 2.72 0.50
C SER A 43 9.36 3.65 -0.68
N GLU A 44 9.37 3.09 -1.89
CA GLU A 44 9.58 3.86 -3.14
C GLU A 44 8.52 4.95 -3.32
N LEU A 45 7.26 4.63 -3.07
CA LEU A 45 6.19 5.63 -3.11
C LEU A 45 6.37 6.73 -2.07
N MET A 46 6.86 6.39 -0.87
CA MET A 46 7.10 7.38 0.18
C MET A 46 8.20 8.37 -0.21
N GLU A 47 9.22 7.92 -0.97
CA GLU A 47 10.29 8.78 -1.49
C GLU A 47 9.79 9.82 -2.51
N ASN A 48 8.64 9.57 -3.15
CA ASN A 48 8.03 10.49 -4.12
C ASN A 48 7.21 11.62 -3.45
N PHE A 49 6.86 11.50 -2.17
CA PHE A 49 6.15 12.56 -1.45
C PHE A 49 7.12 13.62 -0.92
N SER A 50 6.68 14.87 -0.90
CA SER A 50 7.46 15.93 -0.26
C SER A 50 7.47 15.76 1.25
N LYS A 51 8.53 16.26 1.90
CA LYS A 51 8.64 16.29 3.35
C LYS A 51 7.46 17.02 3.99
N GLU A 52 7.03 18.14 3.39
CA GLU A 52 5.91 18.95 3.88
C GLU A 52 4.61 18.15 3.87
N PHE A 53 4.34 17.39 2.80
CA PHE A 53 3.16 16.55 2.71
C PHE A 53 3.16 15.44 3.79
N ILE A 54 4.29 14.77 3.96
CA ILE A 54 4.44 13.71 4.97
C ILE A 54 4.21 14.28 6.38
N ASP A 55 4.81 15.42 6.69
CA ASP A 55 4.72 16.05 8.01
C ASP A 55 3.31 16.62 8.28
N GLU A 56 2.72 17.34 7.32
CA GLU A 56 1.42 17.99 7.44
C GLU A 56 0.30 16.96 7.61
N TYR A 57 0.26 15.95 6.74
CA TYR A 57 -0.80 14.95 6.75
C TYR A 57 -0.46 13.75 7.63
N ARG A 58 0.73 13.71 8.24
CA ARG A 58 1.26 12.52 8.95
C ARG A 58 1.02 11.27 8.10
N ALA A 59 1.42 11.38 6.83
CA ALA A 59 1.05 10.44 5.79
C ALA A 59 1.77 9.10 5.97
N TYR A 60 1.07 8.00 5.70
CA TYR A 60 1.65 6.66 5.75
C TYR A 60 0.91 5.73 4.78
N ILE A 61 1.59 4.68 4.34
CA ILE A 61 1.02 3.67 3.45
C ILE A 61 0.71 2.42 4.26
N VAL A 62 -0.48 1.86 4.06
CA VAL A 62 -0.89 0.56 4.61
C VAL A 62 -1.17 -0.36 3.44
N PHE A 63 -0.81 -1.63 3.59
CA PHE A 63 -1.13 -2.63 2.58
C PHE A 63 -1.59 -3.95 3.18
N SER A 64 -2.27 -4.75 2.36
CA SER A 64 -2.65 -6.12 2.71
C SER A 64 -2.54 -7.03 1.49
N CYS A 65 -2.08 -8.25 1.71
CA CYS A 65 -2.05 -9.31 0.70
C CYS A 65 -3.23 -10.24 0.93
N ARG A 66 -4.24 -10.16 0.05
CA ARG A 66 -5.47 -10.93 0.16
C ARG A 66 -5.41 -12.14 -0.74
N GLU A 67 -5.74 -13.30 -0.21
CA GLU A 67 -5.87 -14.49 -1.02
C GLU A 67 -7.11 -14.38 -1.92
N GLN A 68 -6.94 -14.63 -3.22
CA GLN A 68 -8.05 -14.82 -4.13
C GLN A 68 -8.44 -16.29 -4.13
N THR A 69 -9.50 -16.62 -3.41
CA THR A 69 -10.23 -17.87 -3.61
C THR A 69 -10.88 -17.80 -5.00
N GLN A 70 -10.44 -18.64 -5.94
CA GLN A 70 -11.20 -18.91 -7.16
C GLN A 70 -12.46 -19.66 -6.72
N THR A 71 -13.59 -18.95 -6.64
CA THR A 71 -14.92 -19.57 -6.72
C THR A 71 -15.24 -19.93 -8.15
#